data_AF-A0A2V4UPC4-F1
#
_entry.id   AF-A0A2V4UPC4-F1
#
_cell.length_a   1.000
_cell.length_b   1.000
_cell.length_c   1.000
_cell.angle_alpha   90.00
_cell.angle_beta   90.00
_cell.angle_gamma   90.00
#
_symmetry.space_group_name_H-M   'P 1'
#
loop_
_entity.id
_entity.type
_entity.pdbx_description
1 polymer ?
#
loop_
_entity_poly.entity_id
_entity_poly.type
_entity_poly.pdbx_seq_one_letter_code
_entity_poly.pdbx_strand_id
1 'polypeptide(L)'
;MSRKWRIILIVFAAFTLLVGGCAVTYHVKNNNIVKKATPIGLEYFKKEYNVDVEFTDSQVFAGYVSSKVVLYGHIKGDGNEAIKIAINYNTYEVKYVGGPEWLIHPE
;
A
#
# COMPACT_ATOMS: atom_id res chain seq x y z
N MET A 1 31.79 -35.88 5.24
CA MET A 1 30.50 -35.59 4.57
C MET A 1 30.52 -36.21 3.17
N SER A 2 29.63 -37.16 2.87
CA SER A 2 29.63 -37.87 1.59
C SER A 2 29.35 -36.90 0.42
N ARG A 3 29.91 -37.17 -0.77
CA ARG A 3 29.67 -36.34 -1.98
C ARG A 3 28.17 -36.12 -2.24
N LYS A 4 27.34 -37.14 -1.98
CA LYS A 4 25.88 -37.09 -2.10
C LYS A 4 25.27 -36.04 -1.17
N TRP A 5 25.75 -35.93 0.07
CA TRP A 5 25.22 -34.99 1.05
C TRP A 5 25.61 -33.54 0.74
N ARG A 6 26.82 -33.31 0.21
CA ARG A 6 27.24 -32.01 -0.32
C ARG A 6 26.35 -31.53 -1.47
N ILE A 7 26.00 -32.43 -2.39
CA ILE A 7 25.12 -32.11 -3.53
C ILE A 7 23.70 -31.76 -3.04
N ILE A 8 23.16 -32.54 -2.10
CA ILE A 8 21.83 -32.28 -1.51
C ILE A 8 21.77 -30.90 -0.84
N LEU A 9 22.80 -30.52 -0.07
CA LEU A 9 22.85 -29.21 0.58
C LEU A 9 22.91 -28.04 -0.41
N ILE A 10 23.65 -28.19 -1.51
CA ILE A 10 23.74 -27.16 -2.55
C ILE A 10 22.39 -26.97 -3.26
N VAL A 11 21.72 -28.06 -3.60
CA VAL A 11 20.39 -28.00 -4.24
C VAL A 11 19.35 -27.38 -3.30
N PHE A 12 19.38 -27.73 -2.02
CA PHE A 12 18.47 -27.17 -1.02
C PHE A 12 18.71 -25.67 -0.81
N ALA A 13 19.97 -25.23 -0.75
CA ALA A 13 20.33 -23.81 -0.64
C ALA A 13 19.95 -23.00 -1.89
N ALA A 14 20.06 -23.58 -3.09
CA ALA A 14 19.60 -22.93 -4.31
C ALA A 14 18.07 -22.74 -4.32
N PHE A 15 17.32 -23.71 -3.79
CA PHE A 15 15.86 -23.65 -3.71
C PHE A 15 15.38 -22.58 -2.72
N THR A 16 16.04 -22.42 -1.57
CA THR A 16 15.68 -21.39 -0.59
C THR A 16 15.95 -19.96 -1.09
N LEU A 17 17.03 -19.75 -1.86
CA LEU A 17 17.35 -18.45 -2.47
C LEU A 17 16.33 -18.03 -3.54
N LEU A 18 15.84 -18.98 -4.35
CA LEU A 18 14.86 -18.71 -5.40
C LEU A 18 13.50 -18.27 -4.84
N VAL A 19 13.02 -18.89 -3.76
CA VAL A 19 11.73 -18.55 -3.15
C VAL A 19 11.80 -17.24 -2.36
N GLY A 20 12.92 -16.98 -1.66
CA GLY A 20 13.11 -15.76 -0.86
C GLY A 20 13.14 -14.48 -1.69
N GLY A 21 13.73 -14.50 -2.89
CA GLY A 21 13.88 -13.30 -3.74
C GLY A 21 12.54 -12.72 -4.23
N CYS A 22 11.57 -13.56 -4.58
CA CYS A 22 10.27 -13.11 -5.08
C CYS A 22 9.43 -12.38 -4.02
N ALA A 23 9.41 -12.89 -2.78
CA ALA A 23 8.68 -12.24 -1.70
C ALA A 23 9.25 -10.85 -1.38
N VAL A 24 10.58 -10.73 -1.27
CA VAL A 24 11.25 -9.46 -0.96
C VAL A 24 10.95 -8.39 -2.01
N THR A 25 11.06 -8.73 -3.30
CA THR A 25 10.80 -7.77 -4.39
C THR A 25 9.36 -7.27 -4.40
N TYR A 26 8.38 -8.13 -4.10
CA TYR A 26 6.97 -7.75 -3.99
C TYR A 26 6.73 -6.79 -2.82
N HIS A 27 7.26 -7.10 -1.63
CA HIS A 27 7.15 -6.23 -0.46
C HIS A 27 7.78 -4.85 -0.69
N VAL A 28 8.97 -4.80 -1.31
CA VAL A 28 9.65 -3.54 -1.64
C VAL A 28 8.83 -2.69 -2.61
N LYS A 29 8.26 -3.32 -3.65
CA LYS A 29 7.42 -2.62 -4.63
C LYS A 29 6.19 -2.00 -3.98
N ASN A 30 5.47 -2.76 -3.16
CA ASN A 30 4.26 -2.28 -2.49
C ASN A 30 4.58 -1.15 -1.51
N ASN A 31 5.65 -1.27 -0.73
CA ASN A 31 6.07 -0.23 0.20
C ASN A 31 6.40 1.10 -0.53
N ASN A 32 7.05 1.03 -1.70
CA ASN A 32 7.34 2.22 -2.50
C ASN A 32 6.07 2.87 -3.05
N ILE A 33 5.10 2.06 -3.49
CA ILE A 33 3.78 2.56 -3.93
C ILE A 33 3.08 3.32 -2.79
N VAL A 34 3.02 2.72 -1.61
CA VAL A 34 2.40 3.34 -0.42
C VAL A 34 3.12 4.64 -0.08
N LYS A 35 4.45 4.62 0.06
CA LYS A 35 5.26 5.81 0.39
C LYS A 35 5.04 6.99 -0.55
N LYS A 36 4.83 6.74 -1.86
CA LYS A 36 4.54 7.79 -2.84
C LYS A 36 3.10 8.27 -2.79
N ALA A 37 2.14 7.38 -2.54
CA ALA A 37 0.72 7.72 -2.47
C ALA A 37 0.34 8.45 -1.18
N THR A 38 1.00 8.16 -0.06
CA THR A 38 0.73 8.80 1.24
C THR A 38 0.71 10.34 1.18
N PRO A 39 1.76 11.05 0.72
CA PRO A 39 1.73 12.51 0.67
C PRO A 39 0.64 13.06 -0.24
N ILE A 40 0.32 12.37 -1.35
CA ILE A 40 -0.77 12.77 -2.25
C ILE A 40 -2.12 12.70 -1.51
N GLY A 41 -2.35 11.63 -0.76
CA GLY A 41 -3.56 11.48 0.04
C GLY A 41 -3.69 12.57 1.11
N LEU A 42 -2.59 12.87 1.82
CA LEU A 42 -2.57 13.93 2.83
C LEU A 42 -2.89 15.30 2.23
N GLU A 43 -2.27 15.61 1.09
CA GLU A 43 -2.48 16.86 0.38
C GLU A 43 -3.92 16.98 -0.16
N TYR A 44 -4.49 15.89 -0.68
CA TYR A 44 -5.86 15.87 -1.19
C TYR A 44 -6.87 16.20 -0.10
N PHE A 45 -6.79 15.54 1.07
CA PHE A 45 -7.69 15.84 2.18
C PHE A 45 -7.53 17.26 2.71
N LYS A 46 -6.30 17.78 2.74
CA LYS A 46 -6.05 19.16 3.15
C LYS A 46 -6.63 20.17 2.18
N LYS A 47 -6.53 19.94 0.87
CA LYS A 47 -6.97 20.89 -0.16
C LYS A 47 -8.47 20.84 -0.43
N GLU A 48 -9.02 19.65 -0.59
CA GLU A 48 -10.40 19.46 -1.03
C GLU A 48 -11.41 19.53 0.13
N TYR A 49 -10.98 19.13 1.33
CA TYR A 49 -11.87 19.05 2.50
C TYR A 49 -11.41 19.89 3.69
N ASN A 50 -10.25 20.55 3.61
CA ASN A 50 -9.66 21.33 4.71
C ASN A 50 -9.49 20.55 6.03
N VAL A 51 -9.24 19.24 5.94
CA VAL A 51 -8.98 18.38 7.10
C VAL A 51 -7.57 17.80 7.07
N ASP A 52 -6.97 17.66 8.25
CA ASP A 52 -5.74 16.90 8.41
C ASP A 52 -6.08 15.44 8.75
N VAL A 53 -5.45 14.49 8.08
CA VAL A 53 -5.71 13.05 8.28
C VAL A 53 -4.43 12.30 8.63
N GLU A 54 -4.58 11.10 9.17
CA GLU A 54 -3.50 10.15 9.41
C GLU A 54 -3.85 8.80 8.80
N PHE A 55 -3.00 8.30 7.90
CA PHE A 55 -3.14 6.97 7.32
C PHE A 55 -2.41 5.94 8.17
N THR A 56 -3.14 4.90 8.58
CA THR A 56 -2.65 3.84 9.48
C THR A 56 -2.51 2.49 8.77
N ASP A 57 -3.17 2.31 7.62
CA ASP A 57 -3.10 1.07 6.85
C ASP A 57 -3.20 1.33 5.33
N SER A 58 -2.83 0.33 4.54
CA SER A 58 -2.86 0.41 3.09
C SER A 58 -3.05 -0.96 2.41
N GLN A 59 -3.71 -0.93 1.26
CA GLN A 59 -3.87 -2.09 0.39
C GLN A 59 -3.47 -1.76 -1.04
N VAL A 60 -2.39 -2.38 -1.51
CA VAL A 60 -1.93 -2.28 -2.91
C VAL A 60 -2.59 -3.39 -3.73
N PHE A 61 -3.34 -3.02 -4.75
CA PHE A 61 -3.95 -3.96 -5.67
C PHE A 61 -2.95 -4.36 -6.75
N ALA A 62 -2.99 -5.62 -7.16
CA ALA A 62 -2.16 -6.08 -8.27
C ALA A 62 -2.57 -5.36 -9.56
N GLY A 63 -1.58 -4.90 -10.33
CA GLY A 63 -1.84 -4.03 -11.50
C GLY A 63 -2.70 -4.65 -12.60
N TYR A 64 -2.73 -5.98 -12.69
CA TYR A 64 -3.61 -6.71 -13.62
C TYR A 64 -5.08 -6.72 -13.19
N VAL A 65 -5.39 -6.42 -11.93
CA VAL A 65 -6.75 -6.26 -11.41
C VAL A 65 -7.15 -4.79 -11.46
N SER A 66 -6.36 -3.95 -10.79
CA SER A 66 -6.58 -2.52 -10.72
C SER A 66 -5.29 -1.87 -10.23
N SER A 67 -4.69 -0.99 -11.02
CA SER A 67 -3.44 -0.33 -10.64
C SER A 67 -3.68 0.79 -9.63
N LYS A 68 -4.10 0.42 -8.41
CA LYS A 68 -4.41 1.35 -7.32
C LYS A 68 -3.84 0.91 -5.98
N VAL A 69 -3.62 1.88 -5.12
CA VAL A 69 -3.42 1.70 -3.69
C VAL A 69 -4.57 2.38 -2.96
N VAL A 70 -5.13 1.71 -1.96
CA VAL A 70 -6.09 2.30 -1.03
C VAL A 70 -5.35 2.58 0.27
N LEU A 71 -5.40 3.82 0.73
CA LEU A 71 -4.90 4.22 2.04
C LEU A 71 -6.10 4.34 2.98
N TYR A 72 -5.99 3.76 4.17
CA TYR A 72 -7.00 3.80 5.22
C TYR A 72 -6.47 4.59 6.40
N GLY A 73 -7.33 5.36 7.05
CA GLY A 73 -6.93 6.26 8.10
C GLY A 73 -8.10 6.85 8.85
N HIS A 74 -7.84 7.94 9.54
CA HIS A 74 -8.83 8.74 10.26
C HIS A 74 -8.46 10.23 10.23
N ILE A 75 -9.40 11.09 10.60
CA ILE A 75 -9.16 12.52 10.76
C ILE A 75 -8.32 12.75 12.02
N LYS A 76 -7.28 13.61 11.93
CA LYS A 76 -6.44 13.89 13.09
C LYS A 76 -7.25 14.56 14.20
N GLY A 77 -7.10 14.06 15.41
CA GLY A 77 -7.86 14.52 16.58
C GLY A 77 -9.20 13.82 16.77
N ASP A 78 -9.67 13.05 15.77
CA ASP A 78 -10.86 12.20 15.89
C ASP A 78 -10.62 10.82 15.24
N GLY A 79 -10.19 9.86 16.07
CA GLY A 79 -9.92 8.49 15.63
C GLY A 79 -11.15 7.68 15.24
N ASN A 80 -12.37 8.17 15.49
CA ASN A 80 -13.60 7.43 15.18
C ASN A 80 -14.06 7.65 13.73
N GLU A 81 -13.60 8.72 13.07
CA GLU A 81 -14.02 9.06 11.73
C GLU A 81 -13.06 8.45 10.69
N ALA A 82 -13.37 7.21 10.33
CA ALA A 82 -12.59 6.47 9.34
C ALA A 82 -12.67 7.14 7.97
N ILE A 83 -11.52 7.29 7.33
CA ILE A 83 -11.38 7.77 5.95
C ILE A 83 -10.61 6.75 5.10
N LYS A 84 -10.84 6.82 3.79
CA LYS A 84 -10.06 6.07 2.81
C LYS A 84 -9.91 6.85 1.52
N ILE A 85 -8.79 6.66 0.84
CA ILE A 85 -8.54 7.22 -0.49
C ILE A 85 -7.90 6.19 -1.39
N ALA A 86 -8.45 6.03 -2.59
CA ALA A 86 -7.90 5.15 -3.62
C ALA A 86 -7.17 5.99 -4.68
N ILE A 87 -5.90 5.70 -4.88
CA ILE A 87 -5.02 6.45 -5.79
C ILE A 87 -4.46 5.48 -6.82
N ASN A 88 -4.51 5.84 -8.11
CA ASN A 88 -3.84 5.06 -9.15
C ASN A 88 -2.33 5.23 -9.00
N TYR A 89 -1.57 4.16 -8.76
CA TYR A 89 -0.14 4.29 -8.49
C TYR A 89 0.74 4.45 -9.75
N ASN A 90 0.14 4.39 -10.94
CA ASN A 90 0.83 4.69 -12.20
C ASN A 90 0.64 6.17 -12.59
N THR A 91 -0.57 6.72 -12.41
CA THR A 91 -0.92 8.10 -12.82
C THR A 91 -0.99 9.10 -11.67
N TYR A 92 -1.02 8.60 -10.43
CA TYR A 92 -1.20 9.38 -9.20
C TYR A 92 -2.55 10.12 -9.10
N GLU A 93 -3.48 9.83 -10.00
CA GLU A 93 -4.84 10.34 -9.94
C GLU A 93 -5.63 9.69 -8.81
N VAL A 94 -6.38 10.51 -8.07
CA VAL A 94 -7.37 10.05 -7.10
C VAL A 94 -8.56 9.44 -7.86
N LYS A 95 -8.94 8.22 -7.47
CA LYS A 95 -10.03 7.46 -8.10
C LYS A 95 -11.30 7.45 -7.26
N TYR A 96 -11.15 7.48 -5.94
CA TYR A 96 -12.26 7.40 -5.01
C TYR A 96 -11.83 7.88 -3.63
N VAL A 97 -12.74 8.55 -2.93
CA VAL A 97 -12.60 8.96 -1.54
C VAL A 97 -13.80 8.43 -0.76
N GLY A 98 -13.55 7.93 0.45
CA GLY A 98 -14.56 7.43 1.38
C GLY A 98 -14.30 7.98 2.79
N GLY A 99 -15.36 8.15 3.56
CA GLY A 99 -15.36 8.95 4.78
C GLY A 99 -16.78 9.21 5.27
N PRO A 100 -16.94 9.95 6.38
CA PRO A 100 -18.25 10.29 6.92
C PRO A 100 -19.04 11.18 5.95
N GLU A 101 -20.37 11.13 6.06
CA GLU A 101 -21.29 11.80 5.12
C GLU A 101 -21.04 13.30 5.03
N TRP A 102 -20.84 13.97 6.18
CA TRP A 102 -20.56 15.40 6.26
C TRP A 102 -19.28 15.82 5.50
N LEU A 103 -18.32 14.90 5.34
CA LEU A 103 -17.05 15.17 4.65
C LEU A 103 -17.21 15.07 3.13
N ILE A 104 -17.91 14.04 2.64
CA ILE A 104 -17.93 13.69 1.20
C ILE A 104 -19.19 14.21 0.50
N HIS A 105 -20.23 14.50 1.27
CA HIS A 105 -21.48 15.10 0.83
C HIS A 105 -21.81 16.30 1.73
N PRO A 106 -21.04 17.39 1.68
CA PRO A 106 -21.44 18.62 2.35
C PRO A 106 -22.71 19.15 1.67
N GLU A 107 -23.78 19.34 2.46
CA GLU A 107 -25.07 19.90 2.01
C GLU A 107 -24.93 21.28 1.36
#